data_AF-A0A2P4XQ78-F1
#
_entry.id   AF-A0A2P4XQ78-F1
#
_cell.length_a   1.000
_cell.length_b   1.000
_cell.length_c   1.000
_cell.angle_alpha   90.00
_cell.angle_beta   90.00
_cell.angle_gamma   90.00
#
_symmetry.space_group_name_H-M   'P 1'
#
loop_
_entity.id
_entity.type
_entity.pdbx_description
1 polymer ?
#
loop_
_entity_poly.entity_id
_entity_poly.type
_entity_poly.pdbx_seq_one_letter_code
_entity_poly.pdbx_strand_id
1 'polypeptide(L)'
;MHERQRRAAISSVPVLAQTLANVTLVTVDDCDCGPGVSDELDALLYGGGDDRFDVAIVLFPDEHAQSLSVTRGEVETRVKRVLLIVIDGTWKEAKKIARRNREHWEKAARDWEARGASLHYVCLDNEEGVAEDGETMPKRSIYGDLRREPMEGCMSTLEAVASALMMLEPKETGRILKDSLLHAFKGMVSIQEQFQKRGQVAKLEQYGGVSKAEAVEVKRLELHRQQKTINAVNVDKDTSALVQREYVFYTSHTDFRHRQQLTQQGEVVTCTYDEARDHCIELNRDRKRGQRVAMLPLDAFEKHLRQSHDE
;
A
#
# COMPACT_ATOMS: atom_id res chain seq x y z
N MET A 1 18.61 -26.01 -22.39
CA MET A 1 18.89 -25.31 -21.11
C MET A 1 17.99 -24.09 -21.06
N HIS A 2 16.84 -24.16 -20.39
CA HIS A 2 16.03 -22.97 -20.11
C HIS A 2 16.38 -22.53 -18.69
N GLU A 3 17.12 -21.43 -18.58
CA GLU A 3 17.36 -20.79 -17.30
C GLU A 3 16.01 -20.51 -16.65
N ARG A 4 15.84 -21.04 -15.44
CA ARG A 4 14.85 -20.59 -14.48
C ARG A 4 15.20 -19.16 -14.07
N GLN A 5 15.08 -18.20 -14.97
CA GLN A 5 14.92 -16.80 -14.56
C GLN A 5 13.60 -16.77 -13.78
N ARG A 6 13.74 -16.80 -12.44
CA ARG A 6 12.66 -16.46 -11.52
C ARG A 6 12.06 -15.17 -12.06
N ARG A 7 10.78 -15.20 -12.45
CA ARG A 7 10.05 -14.02 -12.89
C ARG A 7 10.22 -12.98 -11.79
N ALA A 8 10.99 -11.92 -12.04
CA ALA A 8 11.05 -10.78 -11.14
C ALA A 8 9.63 -10.21 -11.03
N ALA A 9 9.24 -9.77 -9.83
CA ALA A 9 7.97 -9.07 -9.66
C ALA A 9 7.95 -7.86 -10.60
N ILE A 10 6.77 -7.53 -11.15
CA ILE A 10 6.62 -6.36 -12.02
C ILE A 10 7.00 -5.12 -11.19
N SER A 11 8.11 -4.49 -11.58
CA SER A 11 8.64 -3.27 -10.95
C SER A 11 8.53 -2.12 -11.93
N SER A 12 8.10 -0.97 -11.42
CA SER A 12 8.04 0.29 -12.15
C SER A 12 9.37 1.04 -12.16
N VAL A 13 10.35 0.60 -11.37
CA VAL A 13 11.68 1.24 -11.25
C VAL A 13 12.47 1.22 -12.58
N PRO A 14 12.54 0.11 -13.34
CA PRO A 14 13.22 0.12 -14.63
C PRO A 14 12.61 1.11 -15.62
N VAL A 15 11.28 1.27 -15.60
CA VAL A 15 10.58 2.24 -16.47
C VAL A 15 10.95 3.67 -16.06
N LEU A 16 10.97 3.96 -14.76
CA LEU A 16 11.41 5.27 -14.24
C LEU A 16 12.82 5.62 -14.69
N ALA A 17 13.78 4.72 -14.48
CA ALA A 17 15.19 4.94 -14.81
C ALA A 17 15.46 5.03 -16.32
N GLN A 18 14.60 4.43 -17.17
CA GLN A 18 14.70 4.56 -18.62
C GLN A 18 14.02 5.82 -19.15
N THR A 19 13.06 6.38 -18.42
CA THR A 19 12.28 7.55 -18.86
C THR A 19 12.89 8.87 -18.38
N LEU A 20 13.60 8.86 -17.25
CA LEU A 20 14.19 10.05 -16.64
C LEU A 20 15.72 10.00 -16.71
N ALA A 21 16.33 11.10 -17.14
CA ALA A 21 17.79 11.21 -17.24
C ALA A 21 18.49 11.41 -15.88
N ASN A 22 17.84 12.10 -14.94
CA ASN A 22 18.40 12.46 -13.64
C ASN A 22 17.78 11.60 -12.53
N VAL A 23 18.11 10.31 -12.54
CA VAL A 23 17.66 9.35 -11.52
C VAL A 23 18.87 8.58 -10.99
N THR A 24 19.01 8.56 -9.67
CA THR A 24 19.96 7.70 -8.96
C THR A 24 19.17 6.55 -8.32
N LEU A 25 19.50 5.32 -8.70
CA LEU A 25 18.91 4.13 -8.09
C LEU A 25 19.82 3.60 -7.00
N VAL A 26 19.32 3.60 -5.76
CA VAL A 26 20.02 3.01 -4.62
C VAL A 26 19.26 1.74 -4.22
N THR A 27 19.91 0.58 -4.38
CA THR A 27 19.36 -0.69 -3.91
C THR A 27 19.84 -0.94 -2.50
N VAL A 28 18.90 -1.27 -1.61
CA VAL A 28 19.18 -1.38 -0.18
C VAL A 28 18.89 -2.80 0.29
N ASP A 29 19.86 -3.40 0.99
CA ASP A 29 19.67 -4.68 1.64
C ASP A 29 19.04 -4.48 3.03
N ASP A 30 18.21 -5.43 3.45
CA ASP A 30 17.54 -5.42 4.77
C ASP A 30 16.72 -4.17 5.13
N CYS A 31 16.38 -3.36 4.11
CA CYS A 31 15.68 -2.08 4.23
C CYS A 31 16.47 -1.00 4.99
N ASP A 32 17.80 -1.08 5.00
CA ASP A 32 18.69 -0.12 5.64
C ASP A 32 19.34 0.78 4.58
N CYS A 33 19.26 2.08 4.77
CA CYS A 33 19.83 3.06 3.86
C CYS A 33 20.54 4.19 4.62
N GLY A 34 21.00 3.92 5.85
CA GLY A 34 21.73 4.88 6.66
C GLY A 34 23.09 5.29 6.07
N PRO A 35 23.79 6.24 6.72
CA PRO A 35 25.10 6.71 6.29
C PRO A 35 26.11 5.56 6.12
N GLY A 36 26.89 5.59 5.05
CA GLY A 36 27.92 4.60 4.72
C GLY A 36 27.40 3.36 3.97
N VAL A 37 26.10 3.29 3.69
CA VAL A 37 25.51 2.18 2.91
C VAL A 37 25.69 2.39 1.40
N SER A 38 25.66 3.64 0.92
CA SER A 38 25.90 3.99 -0.49
C SER A 38 26.59 5.35 -0.56
N ASP A 39 27.71 5.40 -1.27
CA ASP A 39 28.47 6.64 -1.48
C ASP A 39 27.62 7.68 -2.23
N GLU A 40 26.78 7.24 -3.18
CA GLU A 40 25.87 8.12 -3.91
C GLU A 40 24.77 8.69 -3.01
N LEU A 41 24.17 7.86 -2.15
CA LEU A 41 23.16 8.33 -1.21
C LEU A 41 23.77 9.27 -0.16
N ASP A 42 24.97 8.95 0.33
CA ASP A 42 25.71 9.78 1.26
C ASP A 42 25.99 11.15 0.68
N ALA A 43 26.48 11.21 -0.55
CA ALA A 43 26.75 12.46 -1.25
C ALA A 43 25.49 13.31 -1.46
N LEU A 44 24.34 12.67 -1.74
CA LEU A 44 23.09 13.37 -2.03
C LEU A 44 22.35 13.83 -0.77
N LEU A 45 22.30 13.00 0.27
CA LEU A 45 21.38 13.15 1.41
C LEU A 45 22.07 13.43 2.74
N TYR A 46 23.18 12.77 3.04
CA TYR A 46 23.78 12.79 4.38
C TYR A 46 24.86 13.88 4.51
N GLY A 47 25.21 14.23 5.75
CA GLY A 47 26.23 15.28 6.01
C GLY A 47 25.81 16.69 5.57
N GLY A 48 24.51 16.95 5.50
CA GLY A 48 23.93 18.17 4.93
C GLY A 48 23.48 18.00 3.47
N GLY A 49 23.83 16.89 2.82
CA GLY A 49 23.47 16.60 1.44
C GLY A 49 24.17 17.50 0.43
N ASP A 50 23.81 17.31 -0.84
CA ASP A 50 24.43 17.99 -1.96
C ASP A 50 24.00 19.48 -2.00
N ASP A 51 24.98 20.38 -2.10
CA ASP A 51 24.79 21.85 -2.11
C ASP A 51 24.03 22.35 -3.35
N ARG A 52 23.85 21.47 -4.34
CA ARG A 52 23.01 21.71 -5.52
C ARG A 52 21.53 21.67 -5.21
N PHE A 53 21.11 21.18 -4.05
CA PHE A 53 19.70 21.16 -3.66
C PHE A 53 19.45 22.10 -2.49
N ASP A 54 18.36 22.86 -2.61
CA ASP A 54 17.89 23.77 -1.57
C ASP A 54 16.87 23.05 -0.66
N VAL A 55 16.24 21.99 -1.17
CA VAL A 55 15.26 21.16 -0.44
C VAL A 55 15.40 19.69 -0.83
N ALA A 56 15.34 18.79 0.13
CA ALA A 56 15.11 17.37 -0.09
C ALA A 56 13.71 16.97 0.42
N ILE A 57 13.07 16.08 -0.31
CA ILE A 57 11.70 15.68 -0.02
C ILE A 57 11.61 14.15 -0.08
N VAL A 58 11.17 13.54 1.01
CA VAL A 58 10.86 12.11 1.04
C VAL A 58 9.39 11.92 0.70
N LEU A 59 9.12 11.35 -0.48
CA LEU A 59 7.78 11.04 -0.94
C LEU A 59 7.28 9.77 -0.27
N PHE A 60 6.70 9.91 0.92
CA PHE A 60 6.15 8.81 1.69
C PHE A 60 5.05 9.33 2.62
N PRO A 61 3.86 8.69 2.67
CA PRO A 61 2.75 9.10 3.52
C PRO A 61 2.99 8.71 4.99
N ASP A 62 3.97 9.36 5.60
CA ASP A 62 4.22 9.30 7.04
C ASP A 62 3.15 10.10 7.81
N GLU A 63 3.04 9.86 9.11
CA GLU A 63 2.09 10.56 10.00
C GLU A 63 2.33 12.08 10.03
N HIS A 64 3.58 12.50 9.86
CA HIS A 64 3.99 13.90 9.82
C HIS A 64 4.18 14.43 8.39
N ALA A 65 3.82 13.67 7.37
CA ALA A 65 4.01 14.06 5.98
C ALA A 65 3.08 15.25 5.62
N GLN A 66 3.69 16.32 5.10
CA GLN A 66 2.96 17.47 4.60
C GLN A 66 2.37 17.18 3.22
N SER A 67 1.30 17.88 2.85
CA SER A 67 0.84 17.79 1.46
C SER A 67 1.79 18.56 0.54
N LEU A 68 2.20 17.93 -0.55
CA LEU A 68 3.07 18.55 -1.56
C LEU A 68 2.45 19.82 -2.18
N SER A 69 1.12 19.91 -2.22
CA SER A 69 0.41 21.08 -2.75
C SER A 69 0.61 22.32 -1.87
N VAL A 70 0.65 22.14 -0.54
CA VAL A 70 0.85 23.21 0.45
C VAL A 70 2.28 23.74 0.38
N THR A 71 3.29 22.85 0.29
CA THR A 71 4.71 23.22 0.22
C THR A 71 5.06 24.12 -0.97
N ARG A 72 4.27 24.06 -2.06
CA ARG A 72 4.46 24.90 -3.24
C ARG A 72 3.93 26.32 -3.05
N GLY A 73 2.84 26.49 -2.29
CA GLY A 73 2.14 27.77 -2.12
C GLY A 73 2.93 28.84 -1.36
N GLU A 74 3.93 28.44 -0.57
CA GLU A 74 4.76 29.35 0.22
C GLU A 74 5.99 29.90 -0.54
N VAL A 75 6.20 29.51 -1.81
CA VAL A 75 7.44 29.76 -2.55
C VAL A 75 7.19 30.56 -3.83
N GLU A 76 6.85 31.85 -3.71
CA GLU A 76 6.73 32.74 -4.87
C GLU A 76 7.99 33.57 -5.19
N THR A 77 9.09 33.44 -4.44
CA THR A 77 10.23 34.38 -4.57
C THR A 77 11.58 33.78 -4.97
N ARG A 78 11.78 32.45 -4.94
CA ARG A 78 13.05 31.82 -5.40
C ARG A 78 12.80 30.43 -6.00
N VAL A 79 13.38 30.16 -7.16
CA VAL A 79 13.43 28.81 -7.74
C VAL A 79 14.28 27.94 -6.81
N LYS A 80 13.64 26.97 -6.14
CA LYS A 80 14.31 26.00 -5.28
C LYS A 80 14.66 24.76 -6.11
N ARG A 81 15.90 24.27 -5.99
CA ARG A 81 16.34 22.99 -6.55
C ARG A 81 15.97 21.89 -5.57
N VAL A 82 15.23 20.89 -6.04
CA VAL A 82 14.62 19.86 -5.18
C VAL A 82 15.24 18.48 -5.44
N LEU A 83 15.65 17.80 -4.37
CA LEU A 83 15.97 16.38 -4.37
C LEU A 83 14.71 15.60 -3.98
N LEU A 84 14.11 14.89 -4.94
CA LEU A 84 12.97 14.01 -4.69
C LEU A 84 13.46 12.59 -4.36
N ILE A 85 13.17 12.14 -3.15
CA ILE A 85 13.53 10.80 -2.64
C ILE A 85 12.26 9.96 -2.66
N VAL A 86 12.30 8.83 -3.36
CA VAL A 86 11.16 7.92 -3.49
C VAL A 86 11.55 6.53 -3.04
N ILE A 87 10.72 5.95 -2.17
CA ILE A 87 10.94 4.62 -1.62
C ILE A 87 10.16 3.61 -2.47
N ASP A 88 10.85 2.78 -3.25
CA ASP A 88 10.22 1.68 -4.00
C ASP A 88 10.19 0.39 -3.18
N GLY A 89 9.16 -0.42 -3.42
CA GLY A 89 9.01 -1.74 -2.83
C GLY A 89 7.55 -2.17 -2.76
N THR A 90 7.29 -3.29 -2.09
CA THR A 90 5.96 -3.53 -1.52
C THR A 90 5.69 -2.51 -0.42
N TRP A 91 4.42 -2.25 -0.11
CA TRP A 91 4.05 -1.35 0.98
C TRP A 91 4.73 -1.70 2.32
N LYS A 92 4.85 -2.99 2.60
CA LYS A 92 5.54 -3.49 3.81
C LYS A 92 7.03 -3.15 3.80
N GLU A 93 7.69 -3.28 2.65
CA GLU A 93 9.12 -2.95 2.50
C GLU A 93 9.34 -1.44 2.58
N ALA A 94 8.57 -0.63 1.84
CA ALA A 94 8.68 0.82 1.87
C ALA A 94 8.48 1.37 3.30
N LYS A 95 7.48 0.84 4.02
CA LYS A 95 7.25 1.17 5.43
C LYS A 95 8.41 0.76 6.33
N LYS A 96 9.03 -0.39 6.07
CA LYS A 96 10.20 -0.85 6.83
C LYS A 96 11.40 0.07 6.59
N ILE A 97 11.63 0.50 5.34
CA ILE A 97 12.69 1.47 5.00
C ILE A 97 12.45 2.79 5.76
N ALA A 98 11.27 3.39 5.62
CA ALA A 98 10.96 4.68 6.26
C ALA A 98 11.13 4.63 7.79
N ARG A 99 10.63 3.57 8.44
CA ARG A 99 10.72 3.41 9.89
C ARG A 99 12.14 3.15 10.38
N ARG A 100 12.86 2.26 9.71
CA ARG A 100 14.22 1.86 10.12
C ARG A 100 15.21 3.01 10.00
N ASN A 101 15.02 3.87 9.01
CA ASN A 101 15.94 4.98 8.72
C ASN A 101 15.49 6.32 9.32
N ARG A 102 14.44 6.31 10.17
CA ARG A 102 13.85 7.54 10.74
C ARG A 102 14.89 8.39 11.49
N GLU A 103 15.65 7.80 12.40
CA GLU A 103 16.68 8.53 13.16
C GLU A 103 17.77 9.13 12.25
N HIS A 104 18.16 8.39 11.19
CA HIS A 104 19.13 8.86 10.22
C HIS A 104 18.60 10.06 9.43
N TRP A 105 17.33 10.03 8.99
CA TRP A 105 16.73 11.13 8.24
C TRP A 105 16.37 12.33 9.12
N GLU A 106 16.02 12.12 10.40
CA GLU A 106 15.87 13.22 11.37
C GLU A 106 17.21 13.92 11.64
N LYS A 107 18.30 13.16 11.75
CA LYS A 107 19.64 13.76 11.82
C LYS A 107 19.99 14.50 10.54
N ALA A 108 19.75 13.88 9.38
CA ALA A 108 19.97 14.54 8.10
C ALA A 108 19.15 15.84 8.00
N ALA A 109 17.90 15.87 8.47
CA ALA A 109 17.09 17.08 8.46
C ALA A 109 17.71 18.22 9.26
N ARG A 110 18.25 17.92 10.45
CA ARG A 110 19.02 18.91 11.23
C ARG A 110 20.28 19.37 10.51
N ASP A 111 21.00 18.46 9.84
CA ASP A 111 22.20 18.79 9.07
C ASP A 111 21.85 19.69 7.85
N TRP A 112 20.72 19.44 7.17
CA TRP A 112 20.18 20.29 6.09
C TRP A 112 19.76 21.68 6.60
N GLU A 113 19.07 21.75 7.74
CA GLU A 113 18.68 23.01 8.38
C GLU A 113 19.90 23.86 8.78
N ALA A 114 20.95 23.24 9.31
CA ALA A 114 22.18 23.92 9.72
C ALA A 114 22.87 24.68 8.57
N ARG A 115 22.67 24.24 7.31
CA ARG A 115 23.17 24.94 6.12
C ARG A 115 22.14 25.85 5.44
N GLY A 116 20.96 26.04 6.03
CA GLY A 116 19.88 26.86 5.48
C GLY A 116 19.06 26.19 4.38
N ALA A 117 19.07 24.86 4.30
CA ALA A 117 18.22 24.05 3.44
C ALA A 117 17.18 23.29 4.28
N SER A 118 16.34 22.45 3.67
CA SER A 118 15.39 21.63 4.43
C SER A 118 15.23 20.22 3.87
N LEU A 119 14.92 19.27 4.75
CA LEU A 119 14.54 17.90 4.42
C LEU A 119 13.28 17.54 5.19
N HIS A 120 12.23 17.10 4.50
CA HIS A 120 10.96 16.73 5.14
C HIS A 120 10.21 15.66 4.35
N TYR A 121 9.25 15.02 5.02
CA TYR A 121 8.33 14.07 4.40
C TYR A 121 7.17 14.81 3.73
N VAL A 122 6.78 14.34 2.54
CA VAL A 122 5.57 14.77 1.88
C VAL A 122 4.73 13.60 1.41
N CYS A 123 3.44 13.85 1.27
CA CYS A 123 2.48 12.98 0.61
C CYS A 123 1.78 13.74 -0.53
N LEU A 124 1.25 12.97 -1.47
CA LEU A 124 0.39 13.48 -2.53
C LEU A 124 -1.03 13.51 -2.00
N ASP A 125 -1.77 14.54 -2.37
CA ASP A 125 -3.21 14.52 -2.22
C ASP A 125 -3.77 13.47 -3.20
N ASN A 126 -4.76 12.69 -2.75
CA ASN A 126 -5.42 11.74 -3.64
C ASN A 126 -6.12 12.53 -4.75
N GLU A 127 -5.75 12.28 -6.02
CA GLU A 127 -6.51 12.80 -7.15
C GLU A 127 -7.89 12.13 -7.14
N GLU A 128 -8.92 12.89 -6.79
CA GLU A 128 -10.31 12.48 -6.88
C GLU A 128 -10.67 12.15 -8.35
N GLY A 129 -11.09 10.91 -8.58
CA GLY A 129 -11.71 10.53 -9.85
C GLY A 129 -13.18 10.93 -9.82
N VAL A 130 -13.68 11.53 -10.90
CA VAL A 130 -15.12 11.72 -11.09
C VAL A 130 -15.67 10.42 -11.67
N ALA A 131 -16.52 9.71 -10.94
CA ALA A 131 -17.23 8.55 -11.48
C ALA A 131 -18.34 9.01 -12.45
N GLU A 132 -18.80 8.11 -13.33
CA GLU A 132 -19.81 8.42 -14.37
C GLU A 132 -21.16 8.89 -13.79
N ASP A 133 -21.43 8.60 -12.52
CA ASP A 133 -22.61 8.98 -11.74
C ASP A 133 -22.40 10.25 -10.89
N GLY A 134 -21.23 10.89 -10.99
CA GLY A 134 -20.89 12.10 -10.22
C GLY A 134 -20.46 11.84 -8.78
N GLU A 135 -20.35 10.57 -8.34
CA GLU A 135 -19.71 10.23 -7.08
C GLU A 135 -18.18 10.31 -7.21
N THR A 136 -17.52 10.88 -6.21
CA THR A 136 -16.06 10.92 -6.17
C THR A 136 -15.52 9.56 -5.75
N MET A 137 -14.86 8.85 -6.67
CA MET A 137 -14.19 7.60 -6.37
C MET A 137 -12.67 7.76 -6.40
N PRO A 138 -11.93 7.10 -5.50
CA PRO A 138 -10.48 7.09 -5.56
C PRO A 138 -10.01 6.50 -6.89
N LYS A 139 -9.11 7.21 -7.56
CA LYS A 139 -8.54 6.75 -8.82
C LYS A 139 -7.70 5.49 -8.59
N ARG A 140 -8.06 4.40 -9.25
CA ARG A 140 -7.26 3.16 -9.25
C ARG A 140 -5.93 3.36 -9.97
N SER A 141 -4.90 2.66 -9.49
CA SER A 141 -3.59 2.57 -10.14
C SER A 141 -3.71 1.94 -11.53
N ILE A 142 -2.88 2.42 -12.45
CA ILE A 142 -2.68 1.84 -13.78
C ILE A 142 -2.26 0.35 -13.70
N TYR A 143 -1.67 -0.12 -12.60
CA TYR A 143 -1.44 -1.56 -12.42
C TYR A 143 -2.71 -2.41 -12.48
N GLY A 144 -3.87 -1.86 -12.10
CA GLY A 144 -5.13 -2.58 -12.06
C GLY A 144 -5.00 -3.92 -11.34
N ASP A 145 -5.43 -5.01 -11.99
CA ASP A 145 -5.40 -6.36 -11.42
C ASP A 145 -4.03 -7.05 -11.51
N LEU A 146 -3.03 -6.47 -12.19
CA LEU A 146 -1.67 -7.03 -12.23
C LEU A 146 -0.99 -6.98 -10.87
N ARG A 147 -1.27 -5.93 -10.10
CA ARG A 147 -0.72 -5.73 -8.76
C ARG A 147 -1.77 -5.13 -7.87
N ARG A 148 -2.25 -5.93 -6.92
CA ARG A 148 -3.24 -5.49 -5.94
C ARG A 148 -2.70 -4.33 -5.11
N GLU A 149 -3.48 -3.26 -5.05
CA GLU A 149 -3.25 -2.12 -4.16
C GLU A 149 -3.35 -2.56 -2.68
N PRO A 150 -2.46 -2.05 -1.80
CA PRO A 150 -2.58 -2.28 -0.36
C PRO A 150 -3.91 -1.80 0.21
N MET A 151 -4.41 -0.67 -0.32
CA MET A 151 -5.64 -0.01 0.05
C MET A 151 -6.12 0.86 -1.12
N GLU A 152 -7.40 1.20 -1.11
CA GLU A 152 -8.02 1.97 -2.19
C GLU A 152 -7.39 3.37 -2.32
N GLY A 153 -7.17 3.80 -3.56
CA GLY A 153 -6.52 5.08 -3.87
C GLY A 153 -5.00 5.05 -3.77
N CYS A 154 -4.38 3.91 -3.43
CA CYS A 154 -2.93 3.78 -3.56
C CYS A 154 -2.52 3.77 -5.03
N MET A 155 -1.51 4.59 -5.34
CA MET A 155 -0.88 4.62 -6.64
C MET A 155 0.45 3.84 -6.65
N SER A 156 0.91 3.45 -7.83
CA SER A 156 2.24 2.88 -7.99
C SER A 156 3.34 3.92 -7.71
N THR A 157 4.56 3.44 -7.44
CA THR A 157 5.74 4.30 -7.29
C THR A 157 5.93 5.24 -8.47
N LEU A 158 5.71 4.75 -9.71
CA LEU A 158 5.85 5.59 -10.90
C LEU A 158 4.75 6.63 -11.03
N GLU A 159 3.50 6.28 -10.72
CA GLU A 159 2.41 7.27 -10.67
C GLU A 159 2.68 8.34 -9.61
N ALA A 160 3.20 7.95 -8.44
CA ALA A 160 3.57 8.88 -7.39
C ALA A 160 4.68 9.84 -7.86
N VAL A 161 5.74 9.31 -8.50
CA VAL A 161 6.81 10.13 -9.10
C VAL A 161 6.24 11.08 -10.16
N ALA A 162 5.40 10.58 -11.07
CA ALA A 162 4.83 11.38 -12.15
C ALA A 162 3.97 12.54 -11.60
N SER A 163 3.16 12.28 -10.58
CA SER A 163 2.36 13.30 -9.91
C SER A 163 3.21 14.30 -9.13
N ALA A 164 4.25 13.85 -8.43
CA ALA A 164 5.18 14.72 -7.72
C ALA A 164 5.94 15.64 -8.70
N LEU A 165 6.50 15.10 -9.78
CA LEU A 165 7.21 15.88 -10.80
C LEU A 165 6.29 16.88 -11.51
N MET A 166 5.03 16.53 -11.76
CA MET A 166 4.04 17.48 -12.29
C MET A 166 3.88 18.73 -11.41
N MET A 167 3.99 18.57 -10.09
CA MET A 167 3.88 19.67 -9.13
C MET A 167 5.18 20.43 -8.93
N LEU A 168 6.32 19.73 -8.92
CA LEU A 168 7.63 20.30 -8.65
C LEU A 168 8.23 21.05 -9.84
N GLU A 169 7.93 20.61 -11.06
CA GLU A 169 8.48 21.20 -12.29
C GLU A 169 7.64 22.42 -12.77
N PRO A 170 8.20 23.26 -13.65
CA PRO A 170 7.45 24.29 -14.35
C PRO A 170 6.21 23.68 -15.02
N LYS A 171 5.08 24.41 -14.99
CA LYS A 171 3.74 23.88 -15.34
C LYS A 171 3.70 23.09 -16.65
N GLU A 172 4.37 23.58 -17.70
CA GLU A 172 4.39 22.92 -19.01
C GLU A 172 5.27 21.66 -18.99
N THR A 173 6.51 21.79 -18.48
CA THR A 173 7.46 20.67 -18.34
C THR A 173 6.88 19.55 -17.48
N GLY A 174 6.28 19.89 -16.35
CA GLY A 174 5.67 18.92 -15.43
C GLY A 174 4.53 18.13 -16.06
N ARG A 175 3.72 18.75 -16.92
CA ARG A 175 2.68 18.05 -17.69
C ARG A 175 3.28 17.05 -18.67
N ILE A 176 4.25 17.49 -19.47
CA ILE A 176 4.94 16.65 -20.45
C ILE A 176 5.60 15.44 -19.75
N LEU A 177 6.25 15.67 -18.61
CA LEU A 177 6.89 14.61 -17.81
C LEU A 177 5.86 13.60 -17.30
N LYS A 178 4.75 14.07 -16.72
CA LYS A 178 3.68 13.19 -16.24
C LYS A 178 3.12 12.36 -17.38
N ASP A 179 2.77 12.98 -18.51
CA ASP A 179 2.20 12.28 -19.65
C ASP A 179 3.16 11.24 -20.23
N SER A 180 4.46 11.58 -20.34
CA SER A 180 5.49 10.68 -20.84
C SER A 180 5.70 9.47 -19.93
N LEU A 181 5.80 9.70 -18.61
CA LEU A 181 5.93 8.64 -17.60
C LEU A 181 4.72 7.70 -17.60
N LEU A 182 3.51 8.26 -17.56
CA LEU A 182 2.28 7.46 -17.55
C LEU A 182 2.09 6.72 -18.88
N HIS A 183 2.51 7.29 -20.01
CA HIS A 183 2.48 6.61 -21.30
C HIS A 183 3.41 5.38 -21.32
N ALA A 184 4.67 5.55 -20.91
CA ALA A 184 5.63 4.45 -20.81
C ALA A 184 5.13 3.36 -19.85
N PHE A 185 4.56 3.76 -18.72
CA PHE A 185 4.01 2.83 -17.73
C PHE A 185 2.80 2.05 -18.25
N LYS A 186 1.85 2.71 -18.93
CA LYS A 186 0.72 2.04 -19.59
C LYS A 186 1.19 1.03 -20.64
N GLY A 187 2.22 1.38 -21.41
CA GLY A 187 2.85 0.45 -22.36
C GLY A 187 3.38 -0.80 -21.69
N MET A 188 4.15 -0.64 -20.60
CA MET A 188 4.66 -1.75 -19.80
C MET A 188 3.54 -2.60 -19.20
N VAL A 189 2.52 -1.99 -18.59
CA VAL A 189 1.35 -2.68 -18.01
C VAL A 189 0.62 -3.48 -19.09
N SER A 190 0.34 -2.89 -20.25
CA SER A 190 -0.35 -3.59 -21.35
C SER A 190 0.39 -4.86 -21.79
N ILE A 191 1.72 -4.80 -21.88
CA ILE A 191 2.54 -5.97 -22.20
C ILE A 191 2.40 -7.05 -21.11
N GLN A 192 2.42 -6.65 -19.84
CA GLN A 192 2.27 -7.59 -18.71
C GLN A 192 0.88 -8.23 -18.66
N GLU A 193 -0.18 -7.49 -18.96
CA GLU A 193 -1.54 -8.03 -19.07
C GLU A 193 -1.65 -9.11 -20.16
N GLN A 194 -0.99 -8.90 -21.31
CA GLN A 194 -0.96 -9.91 -22.37
C GLN A 194 -0.28 -11.20 -21.91
N PHE A 195 0.82 -11.10 -21.16
CA PHE A 195 1.48 -12.27 -20.56
C PHE A 195 0.59 -12.95 -19.51
N GLN A 196 -0.12 -12.19 -18.67
CA GLN A 196 -1.04 -12.74 -17.69
C GLN A 196 -2.20 -13.50 -18.36
N LYS A 197 -2.82 -12.92 -19.39
CA LYS A 197 -3.90 -13.55 -20.17
C LYS A 197 -3.45 -14.86 -20.80
N ARG A 198 -2.28 -14.87 -21.46
CA ARG A 198 -1.68 -16.11 -22.01
C ARG A 198 -1.45 -17.17 -20.92
N GLY A 199 -0.98 -16.74 -19.75
CA GLY A 199 -0.78 -17.63 -18.60
C GLY A 199 -2.08 -18.17 -17.99
N GLN A 200 -3.18 -17.40 -18.04
CA GLN A 200 -4.50 -17.85 -17.62
C GLN A 200 -5.04 -18.92 -18.57
N VAL A 201 -4.95 -18.70 -19.89
CA VAL A 201 -5.34 -19.69 -20.91
C VAL A 201 -4.58 -21.00 -20.73
N ALA A 202 -3.25 -20.93 -20.60
CA ALA A 202 -2.42 -22.13 -20.37
C ALA A 202 -2.75 -22.86 -19.06
N LYS A 203 -3.12 -22.13 -17.99
CA LYS A 203 -3.58 -22.74 -16.73
C LYS A 203 -4.96 -23.39 -16.88
N LEU A 204 -5.89 -22.74 -17.56
CA LEU A 204 -7.22 -23.30 -17.84
C LEU A 204 -7.07 -24.62 -18.62
N GLU A 205 -6.23 -24.64 -19.66
CA GLU A 205 -5.90 -25.87 -20.40
C GLU A 205 -5.30 -26.94 -19.48
N GLN A 206 -4.37 -26.58 -18.59
CA GLN A 206 -3.76 -27.50 -17.62
C GLN A 206 -4.79 -28.12 -16.67
N TYR A 207 -5.85 -27.40 -16.30
CA TYR A 207 -6.92 -27.88 -15.43
C TYR A 207 -8.14 -28.40 -16.20
N GLY A 208 -8.02 -28.70 -17.50
CA GLY A 208 -9.12 -29.30 -18.28
C GLY A 208 -10.30 -28.35 -18.50
N GLY A 209 -10.05 -27.04 -18.54
CA GLY A 209 -11.06 -26.01 -18.80
C GLY A 209 -11.74 -25.44 -17.55
N VAL A 210 -11.48 -25.97 -16.35
CA VAL A 210 -12.00 -25.42 -15.08
C VAL A 210 -10.98 -24.51 -14.40
N SER A 211 -11.48 -23.53 -13.65
CA SER A 211 -10.60 -22.61 -12.92
C SER A 211 -9.87 -23.34 -11.78
N LYS A 212 -8.70 -22.83 -11.39
CA LYS A 212 -7.97 -23.35 -10.22
C LYS A 212 -8.81 -23.29 -8.95
N ALA A 213 -9.66 -22.28 -8.79
CA ALA A 213 -10.54 -22.13 -7.62
C ALA A 213 -11.56 -23.27 -7.56
N GLU A 214 -12.22 -23.57 -8.69
CA GLU A 214 -13.15 -24.70 -8.79
C GLU A 214 -12.44 -26.04 -8.58
N ALA A 215 -11.27 -26.23 -9.18
CA ALA A 215 -10.49 -27.46 -8.99
C ALA A 215 -10.07 -27.68 -7.52
N VAL A 216 -9.73 -26.60 -6.80
CA VAL A 216 -9.43 -26.65 -5.37
C VAL A 216 -10.68 -26.92 -4.54
N GLU A 217 -11.81 -26.29 -4.87
CA GLU A 217 -13.06 -26.47 -4.13
C GLU A 217 -13.62 -27.89 -4.31
N VAL A 218 -13.57 -28.45 -5.52
CA VAL A 218 -13.91 -29.86 -5.78
C VAL A 218 -13.05 -30.78 -4.92
N LYS A 219 -11.72 -30.55 -4.91
CA LYS A 219 -10.80 -31.33 -4.07
C LYS A 219 -11.07 -31.17 -2.58
N ARG A 220 -11.48 -29.98 -2.14
CA ARG A 220 -11.85 -29.68 -0.75
C ARG A 220 -13.14 -30.41 -0.36
N LEU A 221 -14.14 -30.42 -1.23
CA LEU A 221 -15.40 -31.15 -1.02
C LEU A 221 -15.18 -32.67 -0.99
N GLU A 222 -14.28 -33.20 -1.83
CA GLU A 222 -13.87 -34.61 -1.79
C GLU A 222 -13.19 -34.97 -0.47
N LEU A 223 -12.23 -34.16 -0.01
CA LEU A 223 -11.58 -34.31 1.29
C LEU A 223 -12.60 -34.23 2.43
N HIS A 224 -13.55 -33.30 2.36
CA HIS A 224 -14.56 -33.15 3.40
C HIS A 224 -15.55 -34.32 3.44
N ARG A 225 -15.87 -34.91 2.27
CA ARG A 225 -16.62 -36.17 2.16
C ARG A 225 -15.86 -37.32 2.80
N GLN A 226 -14.57 -37.47 2.50
CA GLN A 226 -13.71 -38.50 3.11
C GLN A 226 -13.58 -38.32 4.64
N GLN A 227 -13.46 -37.08 5.12
CA GLN A 227 -13.38 -36.78 6.56
C GLN A 227 -14.71 -37.04 7.28
N LYS A 228 -15.87 -36.79 6.64
CA LYS A 228 -17.20 -37.13 7.18
C LYS A 228 -17.41 -38.65 7.27
N THR A 229 -16.77 -39.45 6.41
CA THR A 229 -16.79 -40.91 6.53
C THR A 229 -15.93 -41.41 7.70
N ILE A 230 -14.95 -40.62 8.17
CA ILE A 230 -14.05 -40.96 9.28
C ILE A 230 -14.57 -40.45 10.64
N ASN A 231 -15.21 -39.29 10.68
CA ASN A 231 -15.64 -38.63 11.93
C ASN A 231 -17.06 -39.01 12.41
N ALA A 232 -17.66 -40.09 11.89
CA ALA A 232 -18.93 -40.62 12.42
C ALA A 232 -18.79 -41.31 13.80
N VAL A 233 -17.59 -41.30 14.39
CA VAL A 233 -17.31 -41.82 15.74
C VAL A 233 -16.49 -40.79 16.50
N ASN A 234 -17.18 -39.81 17.09
CA ASN A 234 -16.86 -39.11 18.34
C ASN A 234 -17.59 -37.77 18.36
N VAL A 235 -18.75 -37.77 19.00
CA VAL A 235 -19.31 -36.57 19.61
C VAL A 235 -19.28 -36.85 21.09
N ASP A 236 -18.34 -36.23 21.80
CA ASP A 236 -18.55 -35.98 23.22
C ASP A 236 -18.10 -34.58 23.62
N LYS A 237 -18.83 -34.11 24.62
CA LYS A 237 -19.04 -32.75 25.11
C LYS A 237 -17.77 -31.97 25.43
N ASP A 238 -17.87 -30.65 25.30
CA ASP A 238 -17.32 -29.78 26.34
C ASP A 238 -18.24 -28.58 26.60
N THR A 239 -18.97 -28.67 27.72
CA THR A 239 -19.76 -27.59 28.31
C THR A 239 -18.82 -26.70 29.11
N SER A 240 -18.17 -25.76 28.45
CA SER A 240 -17.55 -24.61 29.12
C SER A 240 -18.63 -23.56 29.39
N ALA A 241 -18.67 -23.02 30.62
CA ALA A 241 -19.65 -22.05 31.07
C ALA A 241 -19.74 -20.87 30.09
N LEU A 242 -20.90 -20.73 29.45
CA LEU A 242 -21.20 -19.75 28.41
C LEU A 242 -21.29 -18.34 29.03
N VAL A 243 -20.13 -17.72 29.25
CA VAL A 243 -20.05 -16.32 29.69
C VAL A 243 -20.57 -15.45 28.56
N GLN A 244 -21.78 -14.92 28.75
CA GLN A 244 -22.36 -13.93 27.86
C GLN A 244 -21.68 -12.58 28.11
N ARG A 245 -21.36 -11.88 27.02
CA ARG A 245 -20.81 -10.53 27.02
C ARG A 245 -21.41 -9.74 25.87
N GLU A 246 -21.31 -8.42 25.96
CA GLU A 246 -21.68 -7.52 24.87
C GLU A 246 -20.58 -7.54 23.79
N TYR A 247 -20.98 -7.87 22.57
CA TYR A 247 -20.11 -7.85 21.39
C TYR A 247 -20.55 -6.78 20.41
N VAL A 248 -19.55 -6.09 19.84
CA VAL A 248 -19.70 -5.15 18.74
C VAL A 248 -19.17 -5.79 17.47
N PHE A 249 -19.97 -5.69 16.42
CA PHE A 249 -19.58 -6.00 15.06
C PHE A 249 -19.12 -4.71 14.40
N TYR A 250 -17.97 -4.71 13.72
CA TYR A 250 -17.40 -3.50 13.16
C TYR A 250 -16.65 -3.77 11.86
N THR A 251 -16.51 -2.72 11.05
CA THR A 251 -15.55 -2.66 9.95
C THR A 251 -14.41 -1.74 10.34
N SER A 252 -13.18 -2.09 10.00
CA SER A 252 -12.04 -1.20 10.14
C SER A 252 -11.65 -0.64 8.78
N HIS A 253 -11.51 0.67 8.71
CA HIS A 253 -10.90 1.37 7.59
C HIS A 253 -9.60 1.97 8.08
N THR A 254 -8.48 1.62 7.45
CA THR A 254 -7.20 2.28 7.70
C THR A 254 -6.95 3.18 6.51
N ASP A 255 -6.72 4.47 6.73
CA ASP A 255 -6.34 5.39 5.66
C ASP A 255 -4.85 5.26 5.30
N PHE A 256 -4.43 5.89 4.19
CA PHE A 256 -3.05 5.81 3.70
C PHE A 256 -2.01 6.41 4.65
N ARG A 257 -2.44 7.19 5.64
CA ARG A 257 -1.61 7.73 6.73
C ARG A 257 -1.64 6.84 7.98
N HIS A 258 -2.22 5.65 7.87
CA HIS A 258 -2.36 4.67 8.95
C HIS A 258 -3.31 5.05 10.08
N ARG A 259 -4.18 6.03 9.86
CA ARG A 259 -5.24 6.32 10.83
C ARG A 259 -6.30 5.25 10.70
N GLN A 260 -6.47 4.47 11.76
CA GLN A 260 -7.47 3.43 11.82
C GLN A 260 -8.78 3.99 12.35
N GLN A 261 -9.81 3.95 11.53
CA GLN A 261 -11.17 4.28 11.91
C GLN A 261 -11.96 2.97 12.04
N LEU A 262 -12.58 2.79 13.21
CA LEU A 262 -13.50 1.69 13.46
C LEU A 262 -14.93 2.19 13.29
N THR A 263 -15.72 1.51 12.47
CA THR A 263 -17.14 1.82 12.26
C THR A 263 -17.97 0.65 12.76
N GLN A 264 -18.77 0.88 13.80
CA GLN A 264 -19.73 -0.10 14.29
C GLN A 264 -20.76 -0.44 13.21
N GLN A 265 -21.07 -1.73 13.10
CA GLN A 265 -22.01 -2.30 12.15
C GLN A 265 -23.19 -2.87 12.92
N GLY A 266 -24.31 -2.16 12.91
CA GLY A 266 -25.54 -2.58 13.60
C GLY A 266 -25.49 -2.42 15.12
N GLU A 267 -26.36 -3.14 15.81
CA GLU A 267 -26.52 -3.07 17.26
C GLU A 267 -25.50 -3.94 18.01
N VAL A 268 -25.27 -3.61 19.28
CA VAL A 268 -24.47 -4.43 20.19
C VAL A 268 -25.26 -5.67 20.58
N VAL A 269 -24.63 -6.84 20.55
CA VAL A 269 -25.30 -8.12 20.82
C VAL A 269 -24.73 -8.76 22.07
N THR A 270 -25.58 -9.01 23.06
CA THR A 270 -25.22 -9.79 24.25
C THR A 270 -25.34 -11.27 23.95
N CYS A 271 -24.21 -11.93 23.80
CA CYS A 271 -24.14 -13.35 23.47
C CYS A 271 -22.83 -13.97 23.94
N THR A 272 -22.70 -15.26 23.76
CA THR A 272 -21.46 -15.98 23.99
C THR A 272 -20.47 -15.74 22.87
N TYR A 273 -19.19 -16.03 23.10
CA TYR A 273 -18.18 -15.89 22.05
C TYR A 273 -18.48 -16.75 20.81
N ASP A 274 -18.97 -17.98 21.00
CA ASP A 274 -19.28 -18.88 19.88
C ASP A 274 -20.49 -18.37 19.08
N GLU A 275 -21.54 -17.88 19.75
CA GLU A 275 -22.68 -17.25 19.08
C GLU A 275 -22.27 -15.98 18.33
N ALA A 276 -21.43 -15.12 18.93
CA ALA A 276 -20.88 -13.95 18.26
C ALA A 276 -20.07 -14.35 17.01
N ARG A 277 -19.25 -15.41 17.12
CA ARG A 277 -18.43 -15.94 16.02
C ARG A 277 -19.30 -16.42 14.88
N ASP A 278 -20.33 -17.20 15.18
CA ASP A 278 -21.22 -17.78 14.17
C ASP A 278 -22.02 -16.68 13.46
N HIS A 279 -22.47 -15.66 14.21
CA HIS A 279 -23.08 -14.46 13.63
C HIS A 279 -22.10 -13.68 12.73
N CYS A 280 -20.83 -13.53 13.14
CA CYS A 280 -19.77 -12.92 12.34
C CYS A 280 -19.52 -13.69 11.02
N ILE A 281 -19.59 -15.02 11.06
CA ILE A 281 -19.45 -15.87 9.88
C ILE A 281 -20.61 -15.62 8.91
N GLU A 282 -21.86 -15.59 9.40
CA GLU A 282 -23.04 -15.36 8.57
C GLU A 282 -23.00 -13.96 7.93
N LEU A 283 -22.67 -12.91 8.71
CA LEU A 283 -22.52 -11.54 8.20
C LEU A 283 -21.47 -11.42 7.08
N ASN A 284 -20.50 -12.33 7.05
CA ASN A 284 -19.40 -12.33 6.10
C ASN A 284 -19.57 -13.29 4.91
N ARG A 285 -20.68 -14.04 4.86
CA ARG A 285 -20.92 -15.07 3.85
C ARG A 285 -20.81 -14.56 2.42
N ASP A 286 -21.41 -13.41 2.15
CA ASP A 286 -21.43 -12.77 0.83
C ASP A 286 -20.48 -11.57 0.71
N ARG A 287 -19.69 -11.29 1.77
CA ARG A 287 -18.77 -10.14 1.80
C ARG A 287 -17.41 -10.49 1.20
N LYS A 288 -16.92 -9.62 0.31
CA LYS A 288 -15.59 -9.74 -0.29
C LYS A 288 -14.50 -9.52 0.77
N ARG A 289 -13.31 -10.10 0.52
CA ARG A 289 -12.12 -9.94 1.38
C ARG A 289 -11.66 -8.47 1.38
N GLY A 290 -11.95 -7.75 2.45
CA GLY A 290 -11.72 -6.30 2.62
C GLY A 290 -12.96 -5.54 3.09
N GLN A 291 -14.15 -6.13 2.93
CA GLN A 291 -15.45 -5.58 3.39
C GLN A 291 -15.98 -6.33 4.61
N ARG A 292 -15.19 -7.25 5.14
CA ARG A 292 -15.62 -8.18 6.19
C ARG A 292 -15.75 -7.48 7.53
N VAL A 293 -16.76 -7.88 8.25
CA VAL A 293 -17.02 -7.48 9.62
C VAL A 293 -16.14 -8.29 10.54
N ALA A 294 -15.55 -7.65 11.54
CA ALA A 294 -14.92 -8.29 12.67
C ALA A 294 -15.80 -8.13 13.91
N MET A 295 -15.58 -8.97 14.92
CA MET A 295 -16.30 -8.89 16.19
C MET A 295 -15.29 -8.66 17.32
N LEU A 296 -15.69 -7.89 18.32
CA LEU A 296 -14.89 -7.72 19.54
C LEU A 296 -15.79 -7.35 20.74
N PRO A 297 -15.39 -7.64 21.98
CA PRO A 297 -16.13 -7.21 23.17
C PRO A 297 -16.32 -5.68 23.25
N LEU A 298 -17.49 -5.20 23.68
CA LEU A 298 -17.82 -3.76 23.69
C LEU A 298 -16.79 -2.92 24.48
N ASP A 299 -16.34 -3.40 25.63
CA ASP A 299 -15.34 -2.72 26.48
C ASP A 299 -14.00 -2.51 25.75
N ALA A 300 -13.56 -3.51 24.98
CA ALA A 300 -12.37 -3.40 24.16
C ALA A 300 -12.57 -2.46 22.95
N PHE A 301 -13.82 -2.22 22.50
CA PHE A 301 -14.12 -1.40 21.32
C PHE A 301 -14.11 0.07 21.72
N GLU A 302 -14.76 0.38 22.85
CA GLU A 302 -14.72 1.71 23.46
C GLU A 302 -13.30 2.12 23.82
N LYS A 303 -12.47 1.19 24.29
CA LYS A 303 -11.06 1.46 24.58
C LYS A 303 -10.28 1.88 23.32
N HIS A 304 -10.52 1.24 22.18
CA HIS A 304 -9.90 1.62 20.90
C HIS A 304 -10.39 2.99 20.41
N LEU A 305 -11.68 3.31 20.60
CA LEU A 305 -12.22 4.62 20.24
C LEU A 305 -11.61 5.75 21.07
N ARG A 306 -11.39 5.54 22.38
CA ARG A 306 -10.74 6.56 23.23
C ARG A 306 -9.27 6.78 22.86
N GLN A 307 -8.54 5.71 22.57
CA GLN A 307 -7.12 5.80 22.18
C GLN A 307 -6.91 6.48 20.82
N SER A 308 -7.91 6.43 19.92
CA SER A 308 -7.85 7.07 18.60
C SER A 308 -8.30 8.54 18.59
N HIS A 309 -8.83 9.07 19.70
CA HIS A 309 -9.19 10.48 19.86
C HIS A 309 -8.13 11.32 20.60
N ASP A 310 -7.15 10.67 21.23
CA ASP A 310 -6.05 11.31 21.98
C ASP A 310 -4.70 11.34 21.22
N GLU A 311 -4.66 10.89 19.95
CA GLU A 311 -3.53 10.96 19.01
C GLU A 311 -3.83 11.90 17.84
#